data_AF-A0A183CEM0-F1
#
_entry.id   AF-A0A183CEM0-F1
#
_cell.length_a   1.000
_cell.length_b   1.000
_cell.length_c   1.000
_cell.angle_alpha   90.00
_cell.angle_beta   90.00
_cell.angle_gamma   90.00
#
_symmetry.space_group_name_H-M   'P 1'
#
loop_
_entity.id
_entity.type
_entity.pdbx_description
1 polymer ?
#
loop_
_entity_poly.entity_id
_entity_poly.type
_entity_poly.pdbx_seq_one_letter_code
_entity_poly.pdbx_strand_id
1 'polypeptide(L)'
;MPIIDRALCPYEYTLNYKPNRIPATLSEVKCTCTRPFTTIGRAGGAGGGAQLECEPLYYHVRVLLFESDCLSYVEHTEKIAFACVPVFKATIEKDDLLIDVPAEEPTV
;
A
#
# COMPACT_ATOMS: atom_id res chain seq x y z
N MET A 1 -17.39 17.86 -3.56
CA MET A 1 -17.30 16.60 -4.33
C MET A 1 -16.30 15.70 -3.60
N PRO A 2 -16.65 14.44 -3.30
CA PRO A 2 -15.80 13.50 -2.57
C PRO A 2 -14.44 13.27 -3.23
N ILE A 3 -13.40 12.96 -2.44
CA ILE A 3 -12.06 12.62 -2.93
C ILE A 3 -12.09 11.35 -3.80
N ILE A 4 -12.95 10.38 -3.46
CA ILE A 4 -13.13 9.11 -4.17
C ILE A 4 -13.42 9.34 -5.66
N ASP A 5 -14.37 10.24 -5.96
CA ASP A 5 -14.85 10.50 -7.33
C ASP A 5 -13.82 11.20 -8.22
N ARG A 6 -12.70 11.63 -7.63
CA ARG A 6 -11.61 12.34 -8.31
C ARG A 6 -10.27 11.60 -8.24
N ALA A 7 -10.21 10.46 -7.56
CA ALA A 7 -8.99 9.70 -7.42
C ALA A 7 -8.59 9.05 -8.76
N LEU A 8 -7.31 9.16 -9.12
CA LEU A 8 -6.77 8.47 -10.31
C LEU A 8 -6.88 6.94 -10.17
N CYS A 9 -6.71 6.46 -8.93
CA CYS A 9 -6.92 5.09 -8.52
C CYS A 9 -8.21 5.02 -7.70
N PRO A 10 -9.33 4.55 -8.29
CA PRO A 10 -10.60 4.46 -7.60
C PRO A 10 -10.54 3.44 -6.47
N TYR A 11 -11.34 3.68 -5.43
CA TYR A 11 -11.44 2.78 -4.28
C TYR A 11 -12.84 2.80 -3.69
N GLU A 12 -13.20 1.72 -3.01
CA GLU A 12 -14.42 1.60 -2.20
C GLU A 12 -14.06 1.56 -0.72
N TYR A 13 -14.94 2.09 0.14
CA TYR A 13 -14.76 1.95 1.59
C TYR A 13 -15.22 0.58 2.05
N THR A 14 -14.42 -0.03 2.91
CA THR A 14 -14.75 -1.28 3.61
C THR A 14 -14.69 -1.03 5.11
N LEU A 15 -15.60 -1.66 5.85
CA LEU A 15 -15.66 -1.51 7.30
C LEU A 15 -14.90 -2.66 7.96
N ASN A 16 -13.74 -2.37 8.55
CA ASN A 16 -13.03 -3.30 9.41
C ASN A 16 -13.61 -3.21 10.82
N TYR A 17 -14.55 -4.10 11.14
CA TYR A 17 -15.17 -4.19 12.45
C TYR A 17 -14.52 -5.28 13.32
N LYS A 18 -14.08 -4.89 14.53
CA LYS A 18 -13.61 -5.78 15.58
C LYS A 18 -14.25 -5.39 16.92
N PRO A 19 -15.11 -6.22 17.53
CA PRO A 19 -15.86 -5.85 18.72
C PRO A 19 -14.99 -5.68 19.97
N ASN A 20 -13.83 -6.36 20.01
CA ASN A 20 -12.87 -6.31 21.11
C ASN A 20 -11.80 -5.22 20.92
N ARG A 21 -12.01 -4.26 20.01
CA ARG A 21 -11.05 -3.20 19.68
C ARG A 21 -11.67 -1.83 19.91
N ILE A 22 -10.85 -0.86 20.30
CA ILE A 22 -11.20 0.56 20.29
C ILE A 22 -10.26 1.30 19.30
N PRO A 23 -10.81 1.99 18.28
CA PRO A 23 -12.23 1.98 17.90
C PRO A 23 -12.66 0.62 17.32
N ALA A 24 -13.93 0.25 17.56
CA ALA A 24 -14.46 -1.03 17.10
C ALA A 24 -14.56 -1.08 15.57
N THR A 25 -14.79 0.07 14.94
CA THR A 25 -14.80 0.23 13.48
C THR A 25 -13.61 1.04 13.02
N LEU A 26 -12.87 0.51 12.05
CA LEU A 26 -11.92 1.26 11.25
C LEU A 26 -12.42 1.29 9.81
N SER A 27 -12.43 2.48 9.21
CA SER A 27 -12.73 2.64 7.78
C SER A 27 -11.48 2.34 6.99
N GLU A 28 -11.54 1.29 6.18
CA GLU A 28 -10.49 0.93 5.24
C GLU A 28 -10.94 1.21 3.82
N VAL A 29 -10.00 1.16 2.88
CA VAL A 29 -10.30 1.23 1.46
C VAL A 29 -9.82 -0.01 0.74
N LYS A 30 -10.53 -0.37 -0.33
CA LYS A 30 -10.11 -1.41 -1.27
C LYS A 30 -10.04 -0.80 -2.66
N CYS A 31 -8.89 -0.99 -3.33
CA CYS A 31 -8.73 -0.51 -4.71
C CYS A 31 -9.65 -1.30 -5.63
N THR A 32 -10.40 -0.60 -6.48
CA THR A 32 -11.35 -1.26 -7.40
C THR A 32 -10.73 -1.60 -8.75
N CYS A 33 -9.54 -1.06 -9.05
CA CYS A 33 -8.82 -1.28 -10.30
C CYS A 33 -7.31 -1.44 -10.04
N THR A 34 -6.62 -2.17 -10.90
CA THR A 34 -5.15 -2.35 -10.87
C THR A 34 -4.40 -1.26 -11.62
N ARG A 35 -5.08 -0.47 -12.47
CA ARG A 35 -4.49 0.60 -13.27
C ARG A 35 -5.29 1.90 -13.11
N PRO A 36 -4.64 3.07 -13.15
CA PRO A 36 -5.32 4.35 -12.99
C PRO A 36 -6.19 4.68 -14.22
N PHE A 37 -7.24 5.49 -14.01
CA PHE A 37 -8.18 5.90 -15.06
C PHE A 37 -7.66 6.95 -16.05
N THR A 38 -6.36 7.26 -16.04
CA THR A 38 -5.77 8.26 -16.93
C THR A 38 -5.38 7.65 -18.29
N THR A 39 -5.35 8.48 -19.34
CA THR A 39 -4.76 8.12 -20.62
C THR A 39 -3.27 7.75 -20.50
N ILE A 40 -2.59 8.24 -19.47
CA ILE A 40 -1.21 7.85 -19.11
C ILE A 40 -1.14 6.37 -18.68
N GLY A 41 -2.14 5.87 -17.94
CA GLY A 41 -2.24 4.45 -17.56
C GLY A 41 -2.66 3.50 -18.71
N ARG A 42 -3.12 4.05 -19.84
CA ARG A 42 -3.41 3.32 -21.09
C ARG A 42 -2.37 3.55 -22.19
N ALA A 43 -1.38 4.43 -21.98
CA ALA A 43 -0.32 4.73 -22.93
C ALA A 43 0.77 3.63 -22.99
N GLY A 44 0.34 2.36 -23.00
CA GLY A 44 1.08 1.25 -23.60
C GLY A 44 0.87 1.19 -25.12
N GLY A 45 0.59 2.33 -25.75
CA GLY A 45 0.58 2.49 -27.19
C GLY A 45 1.96 2.96 -27.67
N ALA A 46 2.74 2.02 -28.19
CA ALA A 46 3.87 2.24 -29.12
C ALA A 46 4.96 3.28 -28.75
N GLY A 47 5.19 3.59 -27.47
CA GLY A 47 6.29 4.48 -27.07
C GLY A 47 6.53 4.57 -25.57
N GLY A 48 7.18 3.56 -24.98
CA GLY A 48 8.00 3.68 -23.75
C GLY A 48 7.40 4.35 -22.50
N GLY A 49 6.07 4.43 -22.35
CA GLY A 49 5.43 5.07 -21.20
C GLY A 49 5.54 4.22 -19.93
N ALA A 50 5.94 4.82 -18.82
CA ALA A 50 6.10 4.14 -17.54
C ALA A 50 4.78 3.49 -17.07
N GLN A 51 4.82 2.20 -16.76
CA GLN A 51 3.65 1.42 -16.37
C GLN A 51 3.24 1.76 -14.93
N LEU A 52 2.15 2.50 -14.77
CA LEU A 52 1.56 2.82 -13.47
C LEU A 52 0.57 1.75 -13.03
N GLU A 53 0.62 1.39 -11.75
CA GLU A 53 -0.33 0.49 -11.10
C GLU A 53 -0.92 1.12 -9.85
N CYS A 54 -2.15 0.74 -9.53
CA CYS A 54 -2.85 1.23 -8.34
C CYS A 54 -2.59 0.30 -7.17
N GLU A 55 -1.92 0.82 -6.15
CA GLU A 55 -1.60 0.08 -4.94
C GLU A 55 -2.24 0.74 -3.70
N PRO A 56 -2.65 -0.04 -2.69
CA PRO A 56 -3.18 0.49 -1.44
C PRO A 56 -2.07 1.16 -0.62
N LEU A 57 -2.34 2.39 -0.17
CA LEU A 57 -1.51 3.11 0.78
C LEU A 57 -1.89 2.71 2.21
N TYR A 58 -0.93 2.14 2.93
CA TYR A 58 -1.14 1.64 4.28
C TYR A 58 -0.68 2.61 5.36
N TYR A 59 -1.45 2.70 6.43
CA TYR A 59 -1.11 3.42 7.66
C TYR A 59 -1.09 2.47 8.85
N HIS A 60 -0.18 2.74 9.79
CA HIS A 60 -0.14 2.09 11.09
C HIS A 60 -0.89 2.96 12.10
N VAL A 61 -1.99 2.44 12.63
CA VAL A 61 -2.83 3.13 13.60
C VAL A 61 -2.77 2.43 14.95
N ARG A 62 -2.69 3.20 16.02
CA ARG A 62 -2.76 2.68 17.39
C ARG A 62 -4.20 2.37 17.75
N VAL A 63 -4.42 1.19 18.31
CA VAL A 63 -5.72 0.73 18.80
C VAL A 63 -5.57 0.12 20.18
N LEU A 64 -6.65 0.05 20.93
CA LEU A 64 -6.69 -0.71 22.17
C LEU A 64 -7.43 -2.03 21.92
N LEU A 65 -6.84 -3.15 22.30
CA LEU A 65 -7.49 -4.45 22.27
C LEU A 65 -7.91 -4.83 23.68
N PHE A 66 -9.14 -5.30 23.83
CA PHE A 66 -9.66 -5.82 25.07
C PHE A 66 -9.14 -7.24 25.27
N GLU A 67 -8.46 -7.47 26.40
CA GLU A 67 -7.89 -8.77 26.71
C GLU A 67 -8.97 -9.84 26.93
N SER A 68 -8.59 -11.10 26.77
CA SER A 68 -9.51 -12.23 26.94
C SER A 68 -10.03 -12.40 28.36
N ASP A 69 -9.37 -11.80 29.35
CA ASP A 69 -9.83 -11.76 30.73
C ASP A 69 -10.95 -10.73 30.97
N CYS A 70 -11.26 -9.90 29.96
CA CYS A 70 -12.26 -8.84 30.00
C CYS A 70 -12.04 -7.80 31.12
N LEU A 71 -10.80 -7.62 31.59
CA LEU A 71 -10.49 -6.67 32.67
C LEU A 71 -9.62 -5.51 32.20
N SER A 72 -8.87 -5.69 31.11
CA SER A 72 -7.81 -4.77 30.72
C SER A 72 -7.78 -4.50 29.21
N TYR A 73 -7.14 -3.37 28.85
CA TYR A 73 -6.87 -3.00 27.48
C TYR A 73 -5.37 -2.92 27.25
N VAL A 74 -4.93 -3.42 26.09
CA VAL A 74 -3.52 -3.36 25.66
C VAL A 74 -3.40 -2.57 24.37
N GLU A 75 -2.40 -1.71 24.29
CA GLU A 75 -2.07 -0.98 23.06
C GLU A 75 -1.55 -1.94 21.99
N HIS A 76 -2.11 -1.81 20.79
CA HIS A 76 -1.71 -2.54 19.61
C HIS A 76 -1.60 -1.59 18.42
N THR A 77 -0.91 -2.02 17.37
CA THR A 77 -0.81 -1.25 16.11
C THR A 77 -1.43 -2.07 14.99
N GLU A 78 -2.46 -1.54 14.33
CA GLU A 78 -3.07 -2.15 13.16
C GLU A 78 -2.63 -1.46 11.87
N LYS A 79 -2.43 -2.26 10.83
CA LYS A 79 -2.14 -1.79 9.48
C LYS A 79 -3.46 -1.70 8.71
N ILE A 80 -3.83 -0.49 8.29
CA ILE A 80 -5.06 -0.23 7.54
C ILE A 80 -4.77 0.38 6.17
N ALA A 81 -5.54 0.03 5.16
CA ALA A 81 -5.48 0.71 3.86
C ALA A 81 -6.33 1.99 3.89
N PHE A 82 -5.73 3.14 3.64
CA PHE A 82 -6.40 4.44 3.76
C PHE A 82 -6.75 5.10 2.42
N ALA A 83 -5.98 4.80 1.37
CA ALA A 83 -6.19 5.29 0.02
C ALA A 83 -5.64 4.29 -1.01
N CYS A 84 -5.94 4.51 -2.29
CA CYS A 84 -5.26 3.85 -3.39
C CYS A 84 -4.50 4.90 -4.21
N VAL A 85 -3.23 4.63 -4.50
CA VAL A 85 -2.32 5.58 -5.16
C VAL A 85 -1.68 4.96 -6.38
N PRO A 86 -1.42 5.73 -7.46
CA PRO A 86 -0.67 5.24 -8.60
C PRO A 86 0.82 5.16 -8.24
N VAL A 87 1.42 4.01 -8.50
CA VAL A 87 2.85 3.74 -8.31
C VAL A 87 3.49 3.29 -9.63
N PHE A 88 4.76 3.64 -9.84
CA PHE A 88 5.50 3.15 -11.01
C PHE A 88 5.95 1.72 -10.77
N LYS A 89 5.70 0.84 -11.74
CA LYS A 89 6.36 -0.47 -11.78
C LYS A 89 7.81 -0.29 -12.21
N ALA A 90 8.73 -0.50 -11.28
CA ALA A 90 10.13 -0.75 -11.62
C ALA A 90 10.25 -2.21 -12.06
N THR A 91 10.44 -2.47 -13.35
CA THR A 91 11.02 -3.73 -13.81
C THR A 91 12.51 -3.66 -13.52
N ILE A 92 12.93 -4.24 -12.39
CA ILE A 92 14.35 -4.48 -12.15
C ILE A 92 14.71 -5.70 -12.99
N GLU A 93 15.43 -5.49 -14.09
CA GLU A 93 16.09 -6.59 -14.79
C GLU A 93 17.15 -7.17 -13.82
N LYS A 94 17.14 -8.49 -13.64
CA LYS A 94 17.94 -9.19 -12.60
C LYS A 94 19.45 -8.93 -12.68
N ASP A 95 19.96 -8.40 -13.78
CA ASP A 95 21.39 -8.16 -13.99
C ASP A 95 21.91 -6.89 -13.30
N ASP A 96 21.05 -5.94 -12.90
CA ASP A 96 21.48 -4.67 -12.30
C ASP A 96 21.66 -4.73 -10.76
N LEU A 97 21.37 -5.88 -10.12
CA LEU A 97 21.45 -6.05 -8.67
C LEU A 97 22.80 -6.62 -8.19
N LEU A 98 23.69 -7.01 -9.10
CA LEU A 98 25.02 -7.53 -8.77
C LEU A 98 26.06 -6.43 -9.06
N ILE A 99 26.36 -5.64 -8.03
CA ILE A 99 27.60 -4.85 -8.04
C ILE A 99 28.70 -5.84 -7.66
N ASP A 100 29.50 -6.28 -8.62
CA ASP A 100 30.74 -7.02 -8.33
C ASP A 100 31.67 -6.09 -7.55
N VAL A 101 31.69 -6.27 -6.22
CA VAL A 101 32.69 -5.64 -5.37
C VAL A 101 33.99 -6.43 -5.55
N PRO A 102 35.05 -5.86 -6.16
CA PRO A 102 36.32 -6.55 -6.24
C PRO A 102 36.83 -6.82 -4.83
N ALA A 103 37.19 -8.09 -4.56
CA ALA A 103 37.81 -8.47 -3.30
C ALA A 103 39.19 -7.78 -3.21
N GLU A 104 39.41 -7.01 -2.14
CA GLU A 104 40.71 -6.44 -1.85
C GLU A 104 41.64 -7.58 -1.41
N GLU A 105 42.75 -7.79 -2.16
CA GLU A 105 43.72 -8.82 -1.84
C GLU A 105 44.42 -8.48 -0.50
N PRO A 106 44.61 -9.46 0.41
CA PRO A 106 45.30 -9.20 1.66
C PRO A 106 46.76 -8.83 1.38
N THR A 107 47.16 -7.64 1.81
CA THR A 107 48.56 -7.19 1.79
C THR A 107 49.35 -8.00 2.82
N VAL A 108 50.43 -8.64 2.34
CA VAL A 108 51.41 -9.41 3.14
C VAL A 108 52.39 -8.49 3.84
#